data_AF-A0A376U0S8-F1
#
_entry.id   AF-A0A376U0S8-F1
#
_cell.length_a   1.000
_cell.length_b   1.000
_cell.length_c   1.000
_cell.angle_alpha   90.00
_cell.angle_beta   90.00
_cell.angle_gamma   90.00
#
_symmetry.space_group_name_H-M   'P 1'
#
loop_
_entity.id
_entity.type
_entity.pdbx_description
1 polymer ?
#
loop_
_entity_poly.entity_id
_entity_poly.type
_entity_poly.pdbx_seq_one_letter_code
_entity_poly.pdbx_strand_id
1 'polypeptide(L)' 'MSGFYHKHFLKLLDFTPAELNSLLQLAAKLKADKKSGKEEAKLTGKKHRAHLRKRLDPYPMLFRSCRI' A
#
# COMPACT_ATOMS: atom_id res chain seq x y z
N MET A 1 -8.89 14.63 -3.85
CA MET A 1 -8.28 13.35 -3.40
C MET A 1 -9.22 12.63 -2.43
N SER A 2 -10.25 11.95 -2.93
CA SER A 2 -11.24 11.24 -2.09
C SER A 2 -11.70 9.90 -2.67
N GLY A 3 -11.21 9.49 -3.85
CA GLY A 3 -11.71 8.30 -4.55
C GLY A 3 -11.38 6.97 -3.88
N PHE A 4 -10.35 6.90 -3.04
CA PHE A 4 -9.88 5.67 -2.38
C PHE A 4 -10.15 5.63 -0.88
N TYR A 5 -10.68 6.71 -0.30
CA TYR A 5 -10.91 6.78 1.14
C TYR A 5 -12.05 5.81 1.50
N HIS A 6 -11.78 4.84 2.38
CA HIS A 6 -12.72 3.80 2.78
C HIS A 6 -13.16 2.80 1.68
N LYS A 7 -12.42 2.67 0.58
CA LYS A 7 -12.68 1.63 -0.43
C LYS A 7 -11.87 0.35 -0.16
N HIS A 8 -12.51 -0.81 -0.32
CA HIS A 8 -11.85 -2.11 -0.24
C HIS A 8 -11.18 -2.47 -1.56
N PHE A 9 -9.90 -2.85 -1.51
CA PHE A 9 -9.18 -3.40 -2.66
C PHE A 9 -9.38 -4.92 -2.71
N LEU A 10 -10.47 -5.37 -3.36
CA LEU A 10 -10.79 -6.80 -3.48
C LEU A 10 -10.31 -7.37 -4.81
N LYS A 11 -10.59 -6.67 -5.93
CA LYS A 11 -10.18 -7.07 -7.28
C LYS A 11 -9.68 -5.87 -8.08
N LEU A 12 -8.86 -6.13 -9.10
CA LEU A 12 -8.38 -5.10 -10.03
C LEU A 12 -9.51 -4.49 -10.87
N LEU A 13 -10.55 -5.27 -11.16
CA LEU A 13 -11.71 -4.82 -11.95
C LEU A 13 -12.58 -3.78 -11.22
N ASP A 14 -12.41 -3.63 -9.91
CA ASP A 14 -13.14 -2.64 -9.12
C ASP A 14 -12.57 -1.22 -9.31
N PHE A 15 -11.46 -1.07 -10.04
CA PHE A 15 -10.75 0.19 -10.28
C PHE A 15 -10.68 0.54 -11.76
N THR A 16 -10.75 1.83 -12.05
CA THR A 16 -10.51 2.35 -13.39
C THR A 16 -9.00 2.37 -13.72
N PRO A 17 -8.60 2.31 -15.00
CA PRO A 17 -7.18 2.38 -15.37
C PRO A 17 -6.52 3.70 -14.93
N ALA A 18 -7.28 4.79 -14.86
CA ALA A 18 -6.79 6.07 -14.35
C ALA A 18 -6.50 6.01 -12.83
N GLU A 19 -7.37 5.35 -12.06
CA GLU A 19 -7.16 5.10 -10.63
C GLU A 19 -5.94 4.21 -10.39
N LEU A 20 -5.77 3.14 -11.17
CA LEU A 20 -4.59 2.28 -11.10
C LEU A 20 -3.29 3.03 -11.40
N ASN A 21 -3.28 3.87 -12.44
CA ASN A 21 -2.13 4.72 -12.75
C ASN A 21 -1.80 5.68 -11.61
N SER A 22 -2.81 6.25 -10.95
CA SER A 22 -2.60 7.10 -9.78
C SER A 22 -1.96 6.33 -8.60
N LEU A 23 -2.37 5.07 -8.35
CA LEU A 23 -1.79 4.21 -7.34
C LEU A 23 -0.32 3.85 -7.66
N LEU A 24 -0.02 3.55 -8.93
CA LEU A 24 1.35 3.26 -9.37
C LEU A 24 2.27 4.47 -9.21
N GLN A 25 1.79 5.67 -9.56
CA GLN A 25 2.55 6.91 -9.35
C GLN A 25 2.83 7.17 -7.87
N LEU A 26 1.85 6.92 -6.98
CA LEU A 26 2.04 7.04 -5.54
C LEU A 26 3.05 6.01 -5.01
N ALA A 27 2.96 4.76 -5.45
CA ALA A 27 3.91 3.71 -5.07
C ALA A 27 5.35 4.03 -5.53
N ALA A 28 5.50 4.60 -6.73
CA ALA A 28 6.80 5.03 -7.24
C ALA A 28 7.41 6.16 -6.40
N LYS A 29 6.61 7.16 -6.01
CA LYS A 29 7.04 8.24 -5.12
C LYS A 29 7.49 7.69 -3.77
N LEU A 30 6.67 6.86 -3.11
CA LEU A 30 7.02 6.25 -1.83
C LEU A 30 8.27 5.37 -1.91
N LYS A 31 8.46 4.64 -3.02
CA LYS A 31 9.67 3.84 -3.24
C LYS A 31 10.91 4.72 -3.41
N ALA A 32 10.79 5.85 -4.11
CA ALA A 32 11.88 6.81 -4.26
C ALA A 32 12.22 7.48 -2.92
N ASP A 33 11.21 7.89 -2.15
CA ASP A 33 11.37 8.50 -0.83
C ASP A 33 12.02 7.51 0.16
N LYS A 34 11.63 6.23 0.11
CA LYS A 34 12.27 5.13 0.82
C LYS A 34 13.73 4.96 0.46
N LYS A 35 14.04 4.95 -0.84
CA LYS A 35 15.43 4.85 -1.31
C LYS A 35 16.26 6.07 -0.92
N SER A 36 15.65 7.25 -0.83
CA SER A 36 16.28 8.50 -0.43
C SER A 36 16.40 8.69 1.10
N GLY A 37 15.84 7.79 1.91
CA GLY A 37 15.90 7.87 3.37
C GLY A 37 15.01 8.97 4.00
N LYS A 38 14.11 9.58 3.23
CA LYS A 38 13.15 10.61 3.69
C LYS A 38 11.76 10.02 3.86
N GLU A 39 11.66 8.81 4.41
CA GLU A 39 10.36 8.16 4.61
C GLU A 39 9.52 8.92 5.64
N GLU A 40 8.45 9.56 5.17
CA GLU A 40 7.41 10.10 6.04
C GLU A 40 6.45 8.96 6.46
N ALA A 41 6.47 8.58 7.74
CA ALA A 41 5.56 7.59 8.29
C ALA A 41 4.15 8.21 8.46
N LYS A 42 3.33 8.15 7.41
CA LYS A 42 2.01 8.81 7.35
C LYS A 42 0.89 8.07 8.10
N LEU A 43 1.14 6.85 8.58
CA LEU A 43 0.13 6.01 9.26
C LEU A 43 0.55 5.59 10.67
N THR A 44 1.51 6.31 11.29
CA THR A 44 1.88 6.14 12.70
C THR A 44 0.64 6.20 13.60
N GLY A 45 0.34 5.08 14.27
CA GLY A 45 -0.80 4.96 15.20
C GLY A 45 -1.99 4.14 14.68
N LYS A 46 -2.00 3.68 13.42
CA LYS A 46 -3.07 2.80 12.90
C LYS A 46 -2.70 1.32 13.02
N LYS A 47 -3.58 0.52 13.62
CA LYS A 47 -3.39 -0.93 13.76
C LYS A 47 -4.02 -1.65 12.57
N HIS A 48 -3.19 -2.27 11.74
CA HIS A 48 -3.63 -3.12 10.64
C HIS A 48 -3.50 -4.60 11.05
N ARG A 49 -4.61 -5.34 11.04
CA ARG A 49 -4.62 -6.79 11.32
C ARG A 49 -4.54 -7.55 10.00
N ALA A 50 -3.45 -8.27 9.77
CA ALA A 50 -3.33 -9.21 8.66
C ALA A 50 -3.94 -10.56 9.05
N HIS A 51 -4.91 -11.06 8.28
CA HIS A 51 -5.44 -12.42 8.41
C HIS A 51 -4.96 -13.26 7.22
N LEU A 52 -3.97 -14.12 7.42
CA LEU A 52 -3.47 -15.07 6.42
C LEU A 52 -4.03 -16.46 6.71
N ARG A 53 -4.81 -17.01 5.78
CA ARG A 53 -5.31 -18.39 5.86
C ARG A 53 -4.33 -19.41 5.27
N LYS A 54 -3.45 -18.99 4.36
CA LYS A 54 -2.43 -19.84 3.72
C LYS A 54 -1.06 -19.25 3.97
N ARG A 55 -0.03 -20.09 4.14
CA ARG A 55 1.36 -19.62 4.07
C ARG A 55 1.62 -19.12 2.66
N LEU A 56 1.93 -17.83 2.55
CA LEU A 56 2.21 -17.12 1.32
C LEU A 56 3.57 -16.46 1.49
N ASP A 57 4.62 -17.25 1.69
CA ASP A 57 5.98 -16.71 1.73
C ASP A 57 6.37 -16.32 0.29
N PRO A 58 6.79 -15.06 0.03
CA PRO A 58 7.31 -14.05 0.95
C PRO A 58 6.38 -12.85 1.26
N TYR A 59 5.10 -12.90 0.87
CA TYR A 59 4.15 -11.78 0.98
C TYR A 59 4.00 -11.12 2.38
N PRO A 60 3.98 -11.84 3.52
CA PRO A 60 3.83 -11.20 4.83
C PRO A 60 5.05 -10.34 5.22
N MET A 61 6.22 -10.60 4.63
CA MET A 61 7.45 -9.86 4.93
C MET A 61 7.50 -8.48 4.24
N LEU A 62 6.83 -8.35 3.09
CA LEU A 62 6.74 -7.08 2.35
C LEU A 62 5.96 -6.01 3.12
N PHE A 63 4.89 -6.41 3.83
CA PHE A 63 4.10 -5.50 4.65
C PHE A 63 4.80 -5.02 5.91
N ARG A 64 5.77 -5.79 6.43
CA ARG A 64 6.56 -5.40 7.62
C ARG A 64 7.75 -4.50 7.29
N SER A 65 8.25 -4.56 6.05
CA SER A 65 9.43 -3.79 5.63
C SER A 65 9.12 -2.32 5.36
N CYS A 66 7.87 -1.99 5.03
CA CYS A 66 7.46 -0.61 4.83
C CYS A 66 7.01 -0.04 6.19
N ARG A 67 7.69 1.01 6.66
CA ARG A 67 7.39 1.70 7.92
C ARG A 67 6.14 2.56 7.73
N ILE A 68 5.00 1.87 7.59
CA ILE A 68 3.67 2.45 7.44
C ILE A 68 3.19 2.92 8.81
#